data_AF-A0AA88NF10-F1
#
_entry.id   AF-A0AA88NF10-F1
#
_cell.length_a   1.000
_cell.length_b   1.000
_cell.length_c   1.000
_cell.angle_alpha   90.00
_cell.angle_beta   90.00
_cell.angle_gamma   90.00
#
_symmetry.space_group_name_H-M   'P 1'
#
loop_
_entity.id
_entity.type
_entity.pdbx_description
1 polymer ?
#
loop_
_entity_poly.entity_id
_entity_poly.type
_entity_poly.pdbx_seq_one_letter_code
_entity_poly.pdbx_strand_id
1 'polypeptide(L)'
;MDSSVLLEALSCLTGLPVKPHSDTAGLGIDVGQLTVHNFVSSALLPLILSKEEVKEPQSEQPKELRVNLDTFYAPKFNYDFRNLRDESECTRGGEPYIRPCGWFRFALKVLDKYPDGNGWLGPAGWRSGSVAGEWPVSYHGTGRQGQTPITGQREPQEFGIFSTPDIKLAEKDAELHKEFSSKNGKSYRVIMQNRINPEHRVTKSDSLWLVRVPLEVYALTDDKKRKEEMKKIMDLSIRPYGVLLKEM
;
A
#
# COMPACT_ATOMS: atom_id res chain seq x y z
N MET A 1 7.60 -18.75 -5.29
CA MET A 1 7.98 -18.07 -4.03
C MET A 1 7.15 -18.70 -2.92
N ASP A 2 7.76 -19.00 -1.79
CA ASP A 2 7.11 -19.67 -0.66
C ASP A 2 6.06 -18.76 -0.01
N SER A 3 4.94 -19.33 0.44
CA SER A 3 3.89 -18.64 1.19
C SER A 3 4.43 -18.00 2.47
N SER A 4 5.51 -18.53 3.06
CA SER A 4 6.20 -17.90 4.20
C SER A 4 6.67 -16.48 3.89
N VAL A 5 7.33 -16.28 2.74
CA VAL A 5 7.83 -14.97 2.28
C VAL A 5 6.67 -14.00 2.04
N LEU A 6 5.53 -14.48 1.53
CA LEU A 6 4.35 -13.63 1.31
C LEU A 6 3.74 -13.16 2.63
N LEU A 7 3.72 -14.00 3.66
CA LEU A 7 3.24 -13.62 4.99
C LEU A 7 4.20 -12.64 5.67
N GLU A 8 5.52 -12.84 5.53
CA GLU A 8 6.54 -11.92 6.01
C GLU A 8 6.46 -10.56 5.31
N ALA A 9 6.23 -10.55 3.99
CA ALA A 9 6.01 -9.34 3.21
C ALA A 9 4.76 -8.57 3.67
N LEU A 10 3.64 -9.27 3.90
CA LEU A 10 2.43 -8.65 4.44
C LEU A 10 2.67 -8.12 5.86
N SER A 11 3.40 -8.85 6.69
CA SER A 11 3.75 -8.42 8.04
C SER A 11 4.60 -7.15 8.03
N CYS A 12 5.56 -7.09 7.10
CA CYS A 12 6.41 -5.92 6.90
C CYS A 12 5.56 -4.70 6.49
N LEU A 13 4.64 -4.86 5.53
CA LEU A 13 3.78 -3.77 5.07
C LEU A 13 2.80 -3.28 6.15
N THR A 14 2.18 -4.17 6.92
CA THR A 14 1.21 -3.79 7.97
C THR A 14 1.85 -3.37 9.29
N GLY A 15 3.11 -3.73 9.53
CA GLY A 15 3.78 -3.55 10.82
C GLY A 15 3.26 -4.50 11.92
N LEU A 16 2.43 -5.49 11.58
CA LEU A 16 1.90 -6.49 12.50
C LEU A 16 2.25 -7.90 12.01
N PRO A 17 2.48 -8.88 12.90
CA PRO A 17 2.62 -10.27 12.49
C PRO A 17 1.38 -10.72 11.69
N VAL A 18 1.59 -11.24 10.48
CA VAL A 18 0.54 -11.81 9.63
C VAL A 18 0.73 -13.33 9.56
N LYS A 19 -0.30 -14.08 9.95
CA LYS A 19 -0.32 -15.55 9.93
C LYS A 19 -1.38 -16.10 8.96
N PRO A 20 -1.23 -17.37 8.51
CA PRO A 20 -2.30 -18.02 7.77
C PRO A 20 -3.60 -18.04 8.58
N HIS A 21 -4.73 -17.89 7.89
CA HIS A 21 -6.02 -18.17 8.47
C HIS A 21 -6.14 -19.68 8.71
N SER A 22 -6.01 -20.10 9.96
CA SER A 22 -6.45 -21.41 10.44
C SER A 22 -7.71 -21.24 11.28
N ASP A 23 -8.59 -22.24 11.27
CA ASP A 23 -9.74 -22.35 12.17
C ASP A 23 -9.22 -22.40 13.62
N THR A 24 -9.04 -21.26 14.26
CA THR A 24 -8.72 -21.20 15.69
C THR A 24 -9.86 -20.55 16.44
N ALA A 25 -10.95 -21.31 16.58
CA ALA A 25 -11.73 -21.19 17.78
C ALA A 25 -10.80 -21.46 18.97
N GLY A 26 -10.56 -20.47 19.84
CA GLY A 26 -10.09 -20.75 21.22
C GLY A 26 -8.72 -20.25 21.68
N LEU A 27 -7.99 -19.37 20.97
CA LEU A 27 -6.65 -18.95 21.43
C LEU A 27 -6.58 -17.69 22.32
N GLY A 28 -7.68 -17.00 22.63
CA GLY A 28 -7.69 -15.86 23.57
C GLY A 28 -6.80 -14.67 23.17
N ILE A 29 -6.29 -14.64 21.95
CA ILE A 29 -5.53 -13.53 21.36
C ILE A 29 -6.53 -12.62 20.65
N ASP A 30 -6.36 -11.29 20.78
CA ASP A 30 -7.06 -10.32 19.93
C ASP A 30 -6.48 -10.40 18.50
N VAL A 31 -7.21 -11.12 17.64
CA VAL A 31 -6.79 -11.47 16.26
C VAL A 31 -7.65 -10.72 15.26
N GLY A 32 -7.02 -9.89 14.44
CA GLY A 32 -7.67 -9.21 13.32
C GLY A 32 -7.64 -10.07 12.05
N GLN A 33 -8.67 -9.96 11.21
CA GLN A 33 -8.65 -10.55 9.86
C GLN A 33 -8.09 -9.56 8.85
N LEU A 34 -7.08 -9.95 8.08
CA LEU A 34 -6.57 -9.20 6.94
C LEU A 34 -7.26 -9.70 5.66
N THR A 35 -7.84 -8.76 4.93
CA THR A 35 -8.54 -8.96 3.66
C THR A 35 -8.06 -7.91 2.65
N VAL A 36 -8.41 -8.07 1.38
CA VAL A 36 -8.10 -7.07 0.35
C VAL A 36 -8.73 -5.71 0.69
N HIS A 37 -9.91 -5.68 1.33
CA HIS A 37 -10.63 -4.44 1.64
C HIS A 37 -9.98 -3.60 2.73
N ASN A 38 -9.42 -4.23 3.77
CA ASN A 38 -8.79 -3.49 4.86
C ASN A 38 -7.27 -3.39 4.74
N PHE A 39 -6.66 -4.02 3.72
CA PHE A 39 -5.21 -4.03 3.54
C PHE A 39 -4.59 -2.64 3.52
N VAL A 40 -5.19 -1.69 2.77
CA VAL A 40 -4.71 -0.29 2.71
C VAL A 40 -4.71 0.33 4.09
N SER A 41 -5.85 0.28 4.78
CA SER A 41 -5.98 0.85 6.11
C SER A 41 -5.04 0.19 7.12
N SER A 42 -4.86 -1.12 7.06
CA SER A 42 -3.92 -1.86 7.92
C SER A 42 -2.46 -1.51 7.65
N ALA A 43 -2.10 -1.21 6.40
CA ALA A 43 -0.74 -0.84 6.01
C ALA A 43 -0.42 0.65 6.24
N LEU A 44 -1.41 1.54 6.07
CA LEU A 44 -1.17 2.99 6.00
C LEU A 44 -1.61 3.76 7.24
N LEU A 45 -2.65 3.34 7.96
CA LEU A 45 -3.11 4.06 9.16
C LEU A 45 -2.04 4.14 10.26
N PRO A 46 -1.29 3.06 10.60
CA PRO A 46 -0.28 3.13 11.65
C PRO A 46 0.79 4.20 11.39
N LEU A 47 1.08 4.48 10.13
CA LEU A 47 2.12 5.42 9.73
C LEU A 47 1.68 6.88 9.81
N ILE A 48 0.40 7.13 9.56
CA ILE A 48 -0.17 8.47 9.69
C ILE A 48 -0.41 8.78 11.17
N LEU A 49 -0.81 7.78 11.94
CA LEU A 49 -1.21 7.93 13.35
C LEU A 49 -0.06 7.82 14.35
N SER A 50 1.13 7.37 13.95
CA SER A 50 2.30 7.33 14.83
C SER A 50 2.78 8.76 15.14
N LYS A 51 2.11 9.43 16.08
CA LYS A 51 2.68 10.50 16.90
C LYS A 51 3.19 9.88 18.19
N GLU A 52 4.42 10.25 18.54
CA GLU A 52 5.05 10.35 19.87
C GLU A 52 4.49 9.52 21.03
N GLU A 53 5.42 8.91 21.78
CA GLU A 53 5.25 8.25 23.08
C GLU A 53 4.26 8.97 24.02
N VAL A 54 2.99 8.61 23.97
CA VAL A 54 2.05 8.85 25.07
C VAL A 54 1.59 7.49 25.57
N LYS A 55 2.08 7.14 26.77
CA LYS A 55 1.61 6.00 27.56
C LYS A 55 0.16 6.25 27.96
N GLU A 56 -0.79 5.84 27.13
CA GLU A 56 -2.21 5.74 27.50
C GLU A 56 -2.83 4.45 26.93
N PRO A 57 -3.93 3.95 27.53
CA PRO A 57 -4.21 2.52 27.65
C PRO A 57 -4.45 1.87 26.28
N GLN A 58 -3.86 0.68 26.12
CA GLN A 58 -3.87 -0.13 24.90
C GLN A 58 -5.26 -0.14 24.24
N SER A 59 -5.42 0.64 23.16
CA SER A 59 -6.58 0.51 22.28
C SER A 59 -6.64 -0.93 21.73
N GLU A 60 -7.85 -1.42 21.43
CA GLU A 60 -8.22 -2.68 20.75
C GLU A 60 -7.61 -2.82 19.33
N GLN A 61 -6.30 -2.62 19.19
CA GLN A 61 -5.56 -2.93 17.97
C GLN A 61 -5.15 -4.40 18.06
N PRO A 62 -5.47 -5.21 17.04
CA PRO A 62 -5.12 -6.62 17.07
C PRO A 62 -3.60 -6.77 17.15
N LYS A 63 -3.14 -7.68 18.01
CA LYS A 63 -1.70 -7.98 18.17
C LYS A 63 -1.14 -8.77 16.98
N GLU A 64 -2.03 -9.35 16.18
CA GLU A 64 -1.75 -10.20 15.04
C GLU A 64 -2.87 -10.08 14.01
N LEU A 65 -2.50 -10.20 12.74
CA LEU A 65 -3.43 -10.32 11.63
C LEU A 65 -3.42 -11.74 11.05
N ARG A 66 -4.57 -12.19 10.57
CA ARG A 66 -4.69 -13.47 9.84
C ARG A 66 -5.24 -13.30 8.46
N VAL A 67 -4.65 -13.99 7.50
CA VAL A 67 -5.00 -13.88 6.08
C VAL A 67 -5.20 -15.25 5.45
N ASN A 68 -6.26 -15.39 4.65
CA ASN A 68 -6.41 -16.51 3.73
C ASN A 68 -5.80 -16.10 2.38
N LEU A 69 -4.63 -16.66 2.05
CA LEU A 69 -3.86 -16.30 0.85
C LEU A 69 -4.62 -16.58 -0.45
N ASP A 70 -5.50 -17.59 -0.50
CA ASP A 70 -6.30 -17.96 -1.70
C ASP A 70 -7.43 -16.96 -1.98
N THR A 71 -7.89 -16.27 -0.93
CA THR A 71 -8.87 -15.18 -1.05
C THR A 71 -8.22 -13.81 -1.14
N PHE A 72 -6.96 -13.68 -0.74
CA PHE A 72 -6.21 -12.43 -0.74
C PHE A 72 -5.48 -12.20 -2.06
N TYR A 73 -4.79 -13.21 -2.57
CA TYR A 73 -4.05 -13.17 -3.83
C TYR A 73 -4.87 -13.75 -4.99
N ALA A 74 -4.53 -13.33 -6.20
CA ALA A 74 -5.06 -13.86 -7.45
C ALA A 74 -3.89 -14.34 -8.33
N PRO A 75 -3.32 -15.54 -8.06
CA PRO A 75 -2.07 -15.99 -8.68
C PRO A 75 -2.09 -16.01 -10.22
N LYS A 76 -3.27 -16.20 -10.83
CA LYS A 76 -3.44 -16.13 -12.30
C LYS A 76 -3.06 -14.79 -12.93
N PHE A 77 -2.93 -13.73 -12.13
CA PHE A 77 -2.54 -12.39 -12.56
C PHE A 77 -1.15 -11.96 -12.05
N ASN A 78 -0.44 -12.87 -11.37
CA ASN A 78 0.96 -12.66 -11.01
C ASN A 78 1.77 -12.39 -12.28
N TYR A 79 2.83 -11.61 -12.14
CA TYR A 79 3.67 -11.28 -13.28
C TYR A 79 5.12 -11.12 -12.86
N ASP A 80 6.00 -11.83 -13.58
CA ASP A 80 7.42 -11.82 -13.33
C ASP A 80 8.11 -10.77 -14.20
N PHE A 81 8.58 -9.68 -13.59
CA PHE A 81 9.34 -8.67 -14.30
C PHE A 81 10.85 -8.79 -14.08
N ARG A 82 11.36 -9.80 -13.36
CA ARG A 82 12.77 -9.88 -12.93
C ARG A 82 13.75 -9.93 -14.09
N ASN A 83 13.40 -10.66 -15.14
CA ASN A 83 14.24 -10.84 -16.33
C ASN A 83 13.74 -10.01 -17.53
N LEU A 84 12.85 -9.04 -17.30
CA LEU A 84 12.34 -8.18 -18.35
C LEU A 84 13.15 -6.89 -18.43
N ARG A 85 13.64 -6.61 -19.63
CA ARG A 85 14.06 -5.27 -20.02
C ARG A 85 12.96 -4.68 -20.90
N ASP A 86 12.35 -3.60 -20.43
CA ASP A 86 11.33 -2.90 -21.19
C ASP A 86 11.48 -1.40 -20.97
N GLU A 87 11.64 -0.71 -22.09
CA GLU A 87 11.85 0.72 -22.20
C GLU A 87 10.62 1.40 -22.86
N SER A 88 9.52 0.66 -23.02
CA SER A 88 8.27 1.17 -23.59
C SER A 88 7.71 2.27 -22.70
N GLU A 89 7.35 3.39 -23.34
CA GLU A 89 6.54 4.41 -22.71
C GLU A 89 5.14 3.85 -22.43
N CYS A 90 4.80 3.75 -21.15
CA CYS A 90 3.55 3.19 -20.70
C CYS A 90 2.71 4.25 -19.98
N THR A 91 1.42 4.29 -20.27
CA THR A 91 0.44 5.12 -19.56
C THR A 91 -0.65 4.29 -18.92
N ARG A 92 -1.17 4.76 -17.80
CA ARG A 92 -2.37 4.23 -17.14
C ARG A 92 -3.19 5.38 -16.60
N GLY A 93 -4.50 5.34 -16.82
CA GLY A 93 -5.40 6.43 -16.41
C GLY A 93 -5.00 7.80 -16.98
N GLY A 94 -4.40 7.82 -18.17
CA GLY A 94 -3.93 9.05 -18.83
C GLY A 94 -2.54 9.53 -18.39
N GLU A 95 -1.92 8.89 -17.39
CA GLU A 95 -0.64 9.33 -16.80
C GLU A 95 0.50 8.36 -17.12
N PRO A 96 1.73 8.85 -17.35
CA PRO A 96 2.90 7.99 -17.55
C PRO A 96 3.24 7.21 -16.28
N TYR A 97 3.72 5.98 -16.43
CA TYR A 97 4.29 5.19 -15.33
C TYR A 97 5.40 4.27 -15.81
N ILE A 98 6.35 3.99 -14.91
CA ILE A 98 7.44 3.06 -15.19
C ILE A 98 7.06 1.68 -14.67
N ARG A 99 7.10 0.67 -15.54
CA ARG A 99 6.81 -0.71 -15.15
C ARG A 99 7.88 -1.24 -14.19
N PRO A 100 7.53 -2.14 -13.26
CA PRO A 100 8.45 -2.57 -12.23
C PRO A 100 9.42 -3.67 -12.71
N CYS A 101 10.14 -3.41 -13.80
CA CYS A 101 11.22 -4.27 -14.30
C CYS A 101 12.24 -4.54 -13.18
N GLY A 102 12.62 -5.81 -13.00
CA GLY A 102 13.44 -6.27 -11.87
C GLY A 102 12.64 -6.78 -10.65
N TRP A 103 11.31 -6.66 -10.64
CA TRP A 103 10.46 -7.08 -9.52
C TRP A 103 9.56 -8.26 -9.89
N PHE A 104 9.07 -8.99 -8.89
CA PHE A 104 7.97 -9.95 -9.07
C PHE A 104 6.69 -9.37 -8.48
N ARG A 105 5.60 -9.34 -9.26
CA ARG A 105 4.29 -8.88 -8.80
C ARG A 105 3.41 -10.05 -8.40
N PHE A 106 2.98 -10.03 -7.14
CA PHE A 106 1.90 -10.86 -6.62
C PHE A 106 0.59 -10.07 -6.70
N ALA A 107 -0.34 -10.51 -7.53
CA ALA A 107 -1.59 -9.79 -7.78
C ALA A 107 -2.60 -10.02 -6.64
N LEU A 108 -3.30 -8.97 -6.23
CA LEU A 108 -4.36 -9.02 -5.23
C LEU A 108 -5.71 -9.40 -5.87
N LYS A 109 -6.59 -10.05 -5.11
CA LYS A 109 -7.93 -10.48 -5.56
C LYS A 109 -8.93 -9.33 -5.46
N VAL A 110 -8.80 -8.36 -6.36
CA VAL A 110 -9.52 -7.06 -6.31
C VAL A 110 -10.75 -6.97 -7.21
N LEU A 111 -10.98 -7.94 -8.09
CA LEU A 111 -12.15 -7.91 -8.98
C LEU A 111 -13.44 -7.98 -8.17
N ASP A 112 -14.37 -7.09 -8.50
CA ASP A 112 -15.71 -6.98 -7.89
C ASP A 112 -15.66 -6.69 -6.38
N LYS A 113 -14.56 -6.04 -5.93
CA LYS A 113 -14.35 -5.63 -4.53
C LYS A 113 -14.62 -4.15 -4.26
N TYR A 114 -14.88 -3.36 -5.30
CA TYR A 114 -15.15 -1.94 -5.18
C TYR A 114 -16.56 -1.61 -5.72
N PRO A 115 -17.28 -0.67 -5.09
CA PRO A 115 -18.70 -0.40 -5.40
C PRO A 115 -18.92 0.19 -6.79
N ASP A 116 -17.92 0.86 -7.35
CA ASP A 116 -17.90 1.45 -8.69
C ASP A 116 -17.37 0.48 -9.77
N GLY A 117 -17.26 -0.81 -9.45
CA GLY A 117 -16.84 -1.86 -10.37
C GLY A 117 -15.33 -1.90 -10.62
N ASN A 118 -14.93 -2.33 -11.82
CA ASN A 118 -13.54 -2.66 -12.15
C ASN A 118 -12.87 -1.67 -13.13
N GLY A 119 -13.57 -0.60 -13.52
CA GLY A 119 -13.08 0.37 -14.53
C GLY A 119 -11.71 0.96 -14.18
N TRP A 120 -11.50 1.26 -12.90
CA TRP A 120 -10.24 1.79 -12.33
C TRP A 120 -9.01 0.90 -12.60
N LEU A 121 -9.19 -0.43 -12.76
CA LEU A 121 -8.10 -1.38 -12.96
C LEU A 121 -7.74 -1.54 -14.45
N GLY A 122 -8.73 -1.37 -15.34
CA GLY A 122 -8.62 -1.63 -16.76
C GLY A 122 -8.51 -3.12 -17.14
N PRO A 123 -8.48 -3.44 -18.44
CA PRO A 123 -8.46 -4.82 -18.93
C PRO A 123 -7.11 -5.50 -18.66
N ALA A 124 -7.18 -6.81 -18.46
CA ALA A 124 -6.03 -7.68 -18.29
C ALA A 124 -5.16 -7.75 -19.56
N GLY A 125 -3.89 -8.12 -19.39
CA GLY A 125 -2.93 -8.26 -20.47
C GLY A 125 -1.94 -7.10 -20.59
N TRP A 126 -0.94 -7.30 -21.46
CA TRP A 126 0.07 -6.27 -21.74
C TRP A 126 -0.52 -5.17 -22.61
N ARG A 127 -0.25 -3.91 -22.23
CA ARG A 127 -0.62 -2.69 -22.97
C ARG A 127 0.35 -1.57 -22.64
N SER A 128 0.73 -0.79 -23.64
CA SER A 128 1.44 0.47 -23.47
C SER A 128 0.48 1.62 -23.13
N GLY A 129 -0.72 1.64 -23.70
CA GLY A 129 -1.69 2.73 -23.51
C GLY A 129 -2.75 2.53 -22.43
N SER A 130 -3.31 3.65 -21.96
CA SER A 130 -4.46 3.72 -21.07
C SER A 130 -5.77 3.31 -21.77
N VAL A 131 -6.78 2.94 -20.99
CA VAL A 131 -8.18 2.92 -21.44
C VAL A 131 -9.04 3.85 -20.59
N ALA A 132 -10.19 4.27 -21.13
CA ALA A 132 -11.10 5.16 -20.42
C ALA A 132 -11.54 4.56 -19.07
N GLY A 133 -11.58 5.40 -18.04
CA GLY A 133 -11.99 5.02 -16.67
C GLY A 133 -10.88 4.39 -15.82
N GLU A 134 -9.70 4.11 -16.37
CA GLU A 134 -8.56 3.64 -15.57
C GLU A 134 -8.08 4.72 -14.59
N TRP A 135 -7.62 4.27 -13.43
CA TRP A 135 -6.86 5.11 -12.52
C TRP A 135 -5.36 4.98 -12.81
N PRO A 136 -4.57 6.04 -12.61
CA PRO A 136 -3.12 5.97 -12.70
C PRO A 136 -2.48 4.95 -11.76
N VAL A 137 -1.31 4.45 -12.15
CA VAL A 137 -0.53 3.50 -11.33
C VAL A 137 0.44 4.27 -10.45
N SER A 138 0.55 3.88 -9.18
CA SER A 138 1.58 4.39 -8.27
C SER A 138 2.15 3.30 -7.37
N TYR A 139 3.32 3.58 -6.80
CA TYR A 139 4.10 2.70 -5.93
C TYR A 139 4.25 3.35 -4.57
N HIS A 140 4.04 2.56 -3.52
CA HIS A 140 4.27 2.99 -2.13
C HIS A 140 4.53 1.78 -1.23
N GLY A 141 5.65 1.76 -0.53
CA GLY A 141 6.01 0.70 0.41
C GLY A 141 6.01 1.13 1.87
N THR A 142 5.43 2.29 2.17
CA THR A 142 4.93 2.65 3.51
C THR A 142 5.94 3.30 4.48
N GLY A 143 6.83 4.18 3.99
CA GLY A 143 7.88 4.83 4.80
C GLY A 143 7.88 6.36 4.87
N ARG A 144 7.07 7.09 4.08
CA ARG A 144 7.00 8.57 4.22
C ARG A 144 5.97 8.97 5.26
N GLN A 145 6.42 9.15 6.49
CA GLN A 145 5.69 9.99 7.44
C GLN A 145 5.75 11.43 6.90
N GLY A 146 4.64 12.16 6.94
CA GLY A 146 4.64 13.58 6.59
C GLY A 146 5.63 14.32 7.50
N GLN A 147 6.85 14.57 7.02
CA GLN A 147 7.91 15.14 7.84
C GLN A 147 7.47 16.48 8.44
N THR A 148 7.77 16.67 9.72
CA THR A 148 7.74 17.95 10.43
C THR A 148 8.90 18.82 9.93
N PRO A 149 8.72 20.10 9.60
CA PRO A 149 9.85 20.99 9.41
C PRO A 149 10.51 21.29 10.76
N ILE A 150 11.78 20.91 10.93
CA ILE A 150 12.64 21.32 12.05
C ILE A 150 13.18 22.73 11.80
N THR A 151 12.36 23.69 11.39
CA THR A 151 12.82 25.09 11.21
C THR A 151 11.63 26.05 11.29
N GLY A 152 11.31 26.53 12.49
CA GLY A 152 10.64 27.80 12.90
C GLY A 152 9.73 28.65 11.98
N GLN A 153 9.33 28.21 10.79
CA GLN A 153 8.53 28.93 9.81
C GLN A 153 7.31 28.07 9.47
N ARG A 154 6.13 28.64 9.73
CA ARG A 154 4.82 28.00 9.66
C ARG A 154 4.31 27.96 8.22
N GLU A 155 4.83 27.05 7.41
CA GLU A 155 4.02 26.49 6.33
C GLU A 155 3.17 25.36 6.91
N PRO A 156 1.87 25.26 6.60
CA PRO A 156 1.03 24.18 7.12
C PRO A 156 1.56 22.84 6.61
N GLN A 157 2.08 22.03 7.54
CA GLN A 157 2.57 20.67 7.31
C GLN A 157 1.54 19.86 6.52
N GLU A 158 1.95 19.30 5.37
CA GLU A 158 1.08 18.46 4.56
C GLU A 158 1.15 17.02 5.01
N PHE A 159 0.09 16.56 5.68
CA PHE A 159 -0.06 15.19 6.11
C PHE A 159 -0.70 14.36 4.99
N GLY A 160 -0.21 13.14 4.79
CA GLY A 160 -0.84 12.23 3.85
C GLY A 160 0.03 11.07 3.41
N ILE A 161 -0.42 10.43 2.34
CA ILE A 161 0.19 9.23 1.77
C ILE A 161 0.89 9.63 0.48
N PHE A 162 2.21 9.52 0.46
CA PHE A 162 2.99 9.76 -0.74
C PHE A 162 3.05 8.50 -1.61
N SER A 163 3.06 8.67 -2.92
CA SER A 163 3.30 7.58 -3.87
C SER A 163 3.92 8.12 -5.15
N THR A 164 4.51 7.24 -5.96
CA THR A 164 5.19 7.64 -7.20
C THR A 164 4.80 6.72 -8.37
N PRO A 165 4.65 7.24 -9.60
CA PRO A 165 4.57 6.39 -10.80
C PRO A 165 5.94 5.84 -11.26
N ASP A 166 7.04 6.27 -10.64
CA ASP A 166 8.41 5.86 -10.96
C ASP A 166 8.91 4.78 -9.98
N ILE A 167 8.96 3.53 -10.44
CA ILE A 167 9.47 2.42 -9.62
C ILE A 167 10.95 2.59 -9.22
N LYS A 168 11.76 3.28 -10.04
CA LYS A 168 13.18 3.50 -9.73
C LYS A 168 13.32 4.51 -8.60
N LEU A 169 12.43 5.51 -8.55
CA LEU A 169 12.33 6.40 -7.40
C LEU A 169 11.87 5.61 -6.16
N ALA A 170 10.82 4.79 -6.30
CA ALA A 170 10.32 3.98 -5.18
C ALA A 170 11.38 3.02 -4.61
N GLU A 171 12.26 2.49 -5.47
CA GLU A 171 13.35 1.61 -5.08
C GLU A 171 14.51 2.33 -4.38
N LYS A 172 14.79 3.58 -4.76
CA LYS A 172 15.90 4.37 -4.19
C LYS A 172 15.52 5.07 -2.90
N ASP A 173 14.28 5.54 -2.82
CA ASP A 173 13.76 6.26 -1.67
C ASP A 173 13.29 5.25 -0.61
N ALA A 174 14.02 5.16 0.50
CA ALA A 174 13.69 4.28 1.62
C ALA A 174 12.31 4.60 2.25
N GLU A 175 11.75 5.78 1.99
CA GLU A 175 10.40 6.15 2.42
C GLU A 175 9.30 5.54 1.51
N LEU A 176 9.67 5.02 0.33
CA LEU A 176 8.74 4.48 -0.68
C LEU A 176 8.82 2.96 -0.83
N HIS A 177 9.66 2.28 -0.04
CA HIS A 177 9.72 0.83 0.06
C HIS A 177 9.92 0.38 1.51
N LYS A 178 9.81 -0.92 1.75
CA LYS A 178 10.24 -1.55 3.00
C LYS A 178 11.16 -2.72 2.72
N GLU A 179 11.95 -3.10 3.71
CA GLU A 179 12.87 -4.24 3.64
C GLU A 179 12.60 -5.22 4.78
N PHE A 180 12.79 -6.51 4.52
CA PHE A 180 12.76 -7.55 5.55
C PHE A 180 13.72 -8.70 5.23
N SER A 181 14.26 -9.32 6.27
CA SER A 181 14.96 -10.60 6.17
C SER A 181 13.98 -11.74 6.39
N SER A 182 13.93 -12.66 5.44
CA SER A 182 13.08 -13.84 5.50
C SER A 182 13.77 -15.00 6.22
N LYS A 183 12.97 -15.87 6.82
CA LYS A 183 13.45 -17.15 7.40
C LYS A 183 14.16 -18.06 6.40
N ASN A 184 13.99 -17.83 5.10
CA ASN A 184 14.71 -18.57 4.07
C ASN A 184 16.18 -18.12 3.88
N GLY A 185 16.66 -17.15 4.69
CA GLY A 185 18.03 -16.63 4.65
C GLY A 185 18.27 -15.51 3.65
N LYS A 186 17.23 -15.02 2.96
CA LYS A 186 17.31 -13.95 1.95
C LYS A 186 16.67 -12.66 2.46
N SER A 187 17.11 -11.53 1.92
CA SER A 187 16.50 -10.23 2.16
C SER A 187 15.66 -9.79 0.97
N TYR A 188 14.57 -9.09 1.26
CA TYR A 188 13.61 -8.65 0.26
C TYR A 188 13.26 -7.19 0.45
N ARG A 189 13.10 -6.46 -0.66
CA ARG A 189 12.30 -5.24 -0.72
C ARG A 189 10.85 -5.55 -1.05
N VAL A 190 9.94 -4.81 -0.43
CA VAL A 190 8.49 -4.90 -0.66
C VAL A 190 7.87 -3.53 -0.91
N ILE A 191 6.99 -3.46 -1.92
CA ILE A 191 6.26 -2.25 -2.32
C ILE A 191 4.80 -2.62 -2.64
N MET A 192 3.83 -1.81 -2.22
CA MET A 192 2.46 -1.91 -2.73
C MET A 192 2.36 -1.20 -4.08
N GLN A 193 1.84 -1.92 -5.07
CA GLN A 193 1.46 -1.37 -6.36
C GLN A 193 -0.03 -1.03 -6.34
N ASN A 194 -0.32 0.25 -6.57
CA ASN A 194 -1.63 0.84 -6.39
C ASN A 194 -2.18 1.42 -7.68
N ARG A 195 -3.50 1.56 -7.70
CA ARG A 195 -4.22 2.50 -8.54
C ARG A 195 -4.62 3.68 -7.68
N ILE A 196 -4.39 4.90 -8.16
CA ILE A 196 -4.65 6.13 -7.40
C ILE A 196 -5.71 6.97 -8.11
N ASN A 197 -6.73 7.41 -7.38
CA ASN A 197 -7.78 8.25 -7.94
C ASN A 197 -7.22 9.64 -8.26
N PRO A 198 -7.27 10.11 -9.54
CA PRO A 198 -6.83 11.45 -9.89
C PRO A 198 -7.58 12.58 -9.20
N GLU A 199 -8.83 12.36 -8.81
CA GLU A 199 -9.66 13.40 -8.16
C GLU A 199 -9.33 13.58 -6.67
N HIS A 200 -8.60 12.62 -6.06
CA HIS A 200 -8.27 12.64 -4.64
C HIS A 200 -6.75 12.65 -4.35
N ARG A 201 -5.95 13.05 -5.33
CA ARG A 201 -4.51 13.27 -5.15
C ARG A 201 -4.10 14.71 -5.49
N VAL A 202 -2.95 15.10 -4.97
CA VAL A 202 -2.22 16.32 -5.35
C VAL A 202 -0.90 15.92 -6.00
N THR A 203 -0.57 16.51 -7.13
CA THR A 203 0.75 16.37 -7.76
C THR A 203 1.75 17.29 -7.05
N LYS A 204 2.82 16.73 -6.50
CA LYS A 204 3.90 17.47 -5.83
C LYS A 204 5.09 17.71 -6.74
N SER A 205 5.35 16.75 -7.62
CA SER A 205 6.25 16.87 -8.77
C SER A 205 5.82 15.86 -9.83
N ASP A 206 6.48 15.85 -10.97
CA ASP A 206 6.23 14.90 -12.06
C ASP A 206 6.27 13.43 -11.61
N SER A 207 7.05 13.14 -10.56
CA SER A 207 7.28 11.78 -10.04
C SER A 207 6.78 11.57 -8.61
N LEU A 208 6.01 12.51 -8.04
CA LEU A 208 5.54 12.39 -6.65
C LEU A 208 4.12 12.91 -6.47
N TRP A 209 3.26 12.04 -5.93
CA TRP A 209 1.85 12.32 -5.66
C TRP A 209 1.54 12.17 -4.19
N LEU A 210 0.58 12.96 -3.71
CA LEU A 210 0.13 12.98 -2.32
C LEU A 210 -1.39 12.79 -2.25
N VAL A 211 -1.85 11.78 -1.52
CA VAL A 211 -3.22 11.76 -0.99
C VAL A 211 -3.21 12.52 0.32
N ARG A 212 -3.77 13.73 0.32
CA ARG A 212 -3.76 14.63 1.47
C ARG A 212 -4.75 14.17 2.53
N VAL A 213 -4.30 14.14 3.78
CA VAL A 213 -5.18 14.05 4.95
C VAL A 213 -5.45 15.47 5.45
N PRO A 214 -6.72 15.92 5.48
CA PRO A 214 -7.05 17.25 5.99
C PRO A 214 -6.65 17.42 7.46
N LEU A 215 -6.20 18.63 7.83
CA LEU A 215 -5.72 18.91 9.19
C LEU A 215 -6.83 18.70 10.23
N GLU A 216 -8.07 19.03 9.87
CA GLU A 216 -9.26 18.83 10.69
C GLU A 216 -9.52 17.35 11.00
N VAL A 217 -9.19 16.44 10.07
CA VAL A 217 -9.26 14.99 10.31
C VAL A 217 -8.09 14.54 11.19
N TYR A 218 -6.90 15.04 10.89
CA TYR A 218 -5.69 14.69 11.63
C TYR A 218 -5.75 15.15 13.11
N ALA A 219 -6.33 16.31 13.36
CA ALA A 219 -6.46 16.95 14.67
C ALA A 219 -7.66 16.44 15.49
N LEU A 220 -8.46 15.50 14.98
CA LEU A 220 -9.54 14.88 15.76
C LEU A 220 -8.97 14.21 17.02
N THR A 221 -9.57 14.52 18.16
CA THR A 221 -9.25 13.92 19.47
C THR A 221 -9.94 12.57 19.68
N ASP A 222 -11.06 12.33 19.00
CA ASP A 222 -11.72 11.03 18.97
C ASP A 222 -10.97 10.09 18.00
N ASP A 223 -10.22 9.14 18.57
CA ASP A 223 -9.42 8.17 17.84
C ASP A 223 -10.22 7.30 16.88
N LYS A 224 -11.43 6.90 17.28
CA LYS A 224 -12.28 6.04 16.46
C LYS A 224 -12.77 6.82 15.24
N LYS A 225 -13.28 8.03 15.47
CA LYS A 225 -13.72 8.92 14.39
C LYS A 225 -12.57 9.28 13.45
N ARG A 226 -11.39 9.57 14.01
CA ARG A 226 -10.17 9.86 13.23
C ARG A 226 -9.78 8.71 12.31
N LYS A 227 -9.72 7.47 12.84
CA LYS A 227 -9.42 6.27 12.05
C LYS A 227 -10.47 6.04 10.95
N GLU A 228 -11.75 6.26 11.26
CA GLU A 228 -12.83 6.12 10.28
C GLU A 228 -12.72 7.13 9.13
N GLU A 229 -12.49 8.41 9.42
CA GLU A 229 -12.31 9.45 8.39
C GLU A 229 -11.05 9.22 7.55
N MET A 230 -9.93 8.83 8.16
CA MET A 230 -8.72 8.47 7.41
C MET A 230 -8.95 7.26 6.50
N LYS A 231 -9.69 6.24 6.96
CA LYS A 231 -10.06 5.09 6.14
C LYS A 231 -10.93 5.51 4.95
N LYS A 232 -11.90 6.41 5.14
CA LYS A 232 -12.71 6.96 4.02
C LYS A 232 -11.83 7.64 2.98
N ILE A 233 -10.87 8.47 3.41
CA ILE A 233 -9.92 9.12 2.51
C ILE A 233 -9.12 8.07 1.72
N MET A 234 -8.59 7.05 2.38
CA MET A 234 -7.83 5.98 1.73
C MET A 234 -8.67 5.19 0.73
N ASP A 235 -9.87 4.75 1.11
CA ASP A 235 -10.75 3.92 0.29
C ASP A 235 -11.19 4.63 -1.01
N LEU A 236 -11.36 5.97 -0.93
CA LEU A 236 -11.68 6.81 -2.09
C LEU A 236 -10.46 7.07 -3.00
N SER A 237 -9.26 7.07 -2.42
CA SER A 237 -8.07 7.60 -3.10
C SER A 237 -7.12 6.52 -3.63
N ILE A 238 -6.98 5.37 -2.98
CA ILE A 238 -5.94 4.38 -3.28
C ILE A 238 -6.51 2.96 -3.27
N ARG A 239 -6.22 2.20 -4.32
CA ARG A 239 -6.60 0.79 -4.47
C ARG A 239 -5.39 -0.08 -4.80
N PRO A 240 -4.85 -0.84 -3.84
CA PRO A 240 -3.74 -1.74 -4.10
C PRO A 240 -4.24 -2.88 -4.96
N TYR A 241 -3.46 -3.26 -5.97
CA TYR A 241 -3.77 -4.40 -6.82
C TYR A 241 -2.59 -5.37 -6.95
N GLY A 242 -1.44 -5.04 -6.38
CA GLY A 242 -0.30 -5.94 -6.31
C GLY A 242 0.63 -5.63 -5.15
N VAL A 243 1.34 -6.67 -4.72
CA VAL A 243 2.52 -6.59 -3.87
C VAL A 243 3.73 -6.92 -4.74
N LEU A 244 4.69 -6.00 -4.81
CA LEU A 244 5.95 -6.20 -5.52
C LEU A 244 7.01 -6.68 -4.54
N LEU A 245 7.73 -7.74 -4.91
CA LEU A 245 8.88 -8.24 -4.17
C LEU A 245 10.12 -8.28 -5.06
N LYS A 246 11.24 -7.87 -4.47
CA LYS A 246 12.58 -7.96 -5.09
C LYS A 246 13.54 -8.55 -4.07
N GLU A 247 14.21 -9.63 -4.47
CA GLU A 247 15.30 -10.22 -3.69
C GLU A 247 16.54 -9.32 -3.82
N MET A 248 17.23 -9.09 -2.71
CA MET A 248 18.37 -8.18 -2.58
C MET A 248 19.71 -8.92 -2.55
#